data_AF-A0A2E5E3P7-F1
#
_entry.id   AF-A0A2E5E3P7-F1
#
_cell.length_a   1.000
_cell.length_b   1.000
_cell.length_c   1.000
_cell.angle_alpha   90.00
_cell.angle_beta   90.00
_cell.angle_gamma   90.00
#
_symmetry.space_group_name_H-M   'P 1'
#
loop_
_entity.id
_entity.type
_entity.pdbx_description
1 polymer ?
#
loop_
_entity_poly.entity_id
_entity_poly.type
_entity_poly.pdbx_seq_one_letter_code
_entity_poly.pdbx_strand_id
1 'polypeptide(L)'
;METPNFDLDNPRESQQDYTKFQDAILFFLLLSVVLLGGVVAWLFMPKVEYFQIDPASETVYRQWTYGTVEKVTPEKTIIMGE
;
A
#
# COMPACT_ATOMS: atom_id res chain seq x y z
N MET A 1 22.71 2.55 -57.40
CA MET A 1 22.72 1.18 -56.88
C MET A 1 22.74 1.31 -55.37
N GLU A 2 21.58 1.21 -54.75
CA GLU A 2 21.45 1.24 -53.28
C GLU A 2 21.93 -0.10 -52.75
N THR A 3 22.95 -0.09 -51.92
CA THR A 3 23.33 -1.23 -51.10
C THR A 3 22.26 -1.37 -50.01
N PRO A 4 21.56 -2.51 -49.90
CA PRO A 4 20.65 -2.72 -48.78
C PRO A 4 21.48 -2.70 -47.49
N ASN A 5 21.13 -1.78 -46.59
CA ASN A 5 21.73 -1.65 -45.26
C ASN A 5 21.24 -2.85 -44.42
N PHE A 6 22.06 -3.90 -44.38
CA PHE A 6 21.78 -5.18 -43.72
C PHE A 6 21.98 -5.13 -42.19
N ASP A 7 22.04 -3.93 -41.60
CA ASP A 7 22.26 -3.72 -40.16
C ASP A 7 20.96 -3.49 -39.38
N LEU A 8 19.79 -3.50 -40.03
CA LEU A 8 18.48 -3.37 -39.37
C LEU A 8 17.87 -4.71 -38.94
N ASP A 9 18.50 -5.84 -39.28
CA ASP A 9 18.02 -7.20 -38.98
C ASP A 9 18.76 -7.88 -37.81
N ASN A 10 19.35 -7.11 -36.89
CA ASN A 10 20.04 -7.67 -35.73
C ASN A 10 19.17 -7.57 -34.46
N PRO A 11 18.30 -8.56 -34.16
CA PRO A 11 17.50 -8.58 -32.93
C PRO A 11 18.33 -8.80 -31.65
N ARG A 12 19.68 -8.71 -31.73
CA ARG A 12 20.61 -8.94 -30.63
C ARG A 12 20.95 -7.70 -29.81
N GLU A 13 20.61 -6.50 -30.28
CA GLU A 13 20.79 -5.28 -29.46
C GLU A 13 19.66 -5.07 -28.44
N SER A 14 18.57 -5.84 -28.49
CA SER A 14 17.43 -5.67 -27.58
C SER A 14 17.58 -6.42 -26.23
N GLN A 15 18.71 -7.06 -25.97
CA GLN A 15 19.01 -7.73 -24.71
C GLN A 15 20.26 -7.09 -24.11
N GLN A 16 20.11 -5.85 -23.65
CA GLN A 16 21.09 -5.30 -22.72
C GLN A 16 20.91 -6.06 -21.39
N ASP A 17 21.62 -7.19 -21.26
CA ASP A 17 21.69 -7.94 -20.02
C ASP A 17 22.15 -6.99 -18.93
N TYR A 18 21.24 -6.65 -18.01
CA TYR A 18 21.56 -5.77 -16.90
C TYR A 18 22.75 -6.36 -16.15
N THR A 19 23.82 -5.58 -16.06
CA THR A 19 24.98 -5.97 -15.26
C THR A 19 24.49 -6.22 -13.82
N LYS A 20 25.07 -7.19 -13.11
CA LYS A 20 24.68 -7.53 -11.72
C LYS A 20 24.57 -6.32 -10.79
N PHE A 21 25.31 -5.25 -11.09
CA PHE A 21 25.26 -3.97 -10.41
C PHE A 21 23.98 -3.17 -10.67
N GLN A 22 23.52 -3.11 -11.92
CA GLN A 22 22.25 -2.46 -12.28
C GLN A 22 21.05 -3.19 -11.67
N ASP A 23 21.10 -4.52 -11.62
CA ASP A 23 20.06 -5.34 -10.99
C ASP A 23 20.01 -5.08 -9.46
N ALA A 24 21.17 -4.97 -8.81
CA ALA A 24 21.23 -4.58 -7.39
C ALA A 24 20.66 -3.18 -7.15
N ILE A 25 20.96 -2.19 -8.01
CA ILE A 25 20.40 -0.84 -7.91
C ILE A 25 18.87 -0.88 -8.06
N LEU A 26 18.38 -1.62 -9.05
CA LEU A 26 16.94 -1.76 -9.28
C LEU A 26 16.25 -2.40 -8.06
N PHE A 27 16.86 -3.42 -7.47
CA PHE A 27 16.36 -4.04 -6.25
C PHE A 27 16.29 -3.06 -5.07
N PHE A 28 17.36 -2.30 -4.81
CA PHE A 28 17.36 -1.30 -3.73
C PHE A 28 16.37 -0.16 -3.99
N LEU A 29 16.18 0.23 -5.25
CA LEU A 29 15.20 1.24 -5.62
C LEU A 29 13.77 0.73 -5.36
N LEU A 30 13.46 -0.50 -5.75
CA LEU A 30 12.18 -1.14 -5.45
C LEU A 30 11.93 -1.26 -3.95
N LEU A 31 12.95 -1.71 -3.20
CA LEU A 31 12.89 -1.80 -1.73
C LEU A 31 12.59 -0.42 -1.11
N SER A 32 13.24 0.63 -1.61
CA SER A 32 13.03 2.01 -1.14
C SER A 32 11.61 2.48 -1.40
N VAL A 33 11.05 2.18 -2.57
CA VAL A 33 9.65 2.51 -2.90
C VAL A 33 8.68 1.79 -1.97
N VAL A 34 8.92 0.50 -1.68
CA VAL A 34 8.09 -0.26 -0.75
C VAL A 34 8.16 0.30 0.67
N LEU A 35 9.36 0.65 1.14
CA LEU A 35 9.55 1.26 2.47
C LEU A 35 8.85 2.62 2.57
N LEU A 36 9.04 3.50 1.60
CA LEU A 36 8.38 4.81 1.57
C LEU A 36 6.86 4.66 1.47
N GLY A 37 6.38 3.77 0.61
CA GLY A 37 4.96 3.45 0.49
C GLY A 37 4.37 2.95 1.82
N GLY A 38 5.11 2.09 2.54
CA GLY A 38 4.72 1.60 3.87
C GLY A 38 4.62 2.71 4.92
N VAL A 39 5.58 3.64 4.94
CA VAL A 39 5.55 4.81 5.85
C VAL A 39 4.35 5.71 5.55
N VAL A 40 4.11 6.01 4.27
CA VAL A 40 2.94 6.81 3.86
C VAL A 40 1.65 6.09 4.26
N ALA A 41 1.50 4.81 3.92
CA ALA A 41 0.33 4.04 4.31
C ALA A 41 0.11 4.04 5.83
N TRP A 42 1.17 3.89 6.62
CA TRP A 42 1.08 3.92 8.09
C TRP A 42 0.65 5.29 8.65
N LEU A 43 1.15 6.39 8.05
CA LEU A 43 0.78 7.75 8.44
C LEU A 43 -0.69 8.06 8.12
N PHE A 44 -1.17 7.58 6.98
CA PHE A 44 -2.53 7.86 6.49
C PHE A 44 -3.55 6.76 6.79
N MET A 45 -3.16 5.73 7.53
CA MET A 45 -4.10 4.68 7.97
C MET A 45 -5.09 5.29 8.97
N PRO A 46 -6.41 5.20 8.75
CA PRO A 46 -7.40 5.69 9.71
C PRO A 46 -7.26 4.93 11.03
N LYS A 47 -7.17 5.66 12.13
CA LYS A 47 -7.14 5.10 13.49
C LYS A 47 -8.40 5.53 14.22
N VAL A 48 -8.85 4.74 15.19
CA VAL A 48 -9.93 5.16 16.09
C VAL A 48 -9.32 6.13 17.10
N GLU A 49 -9.79 7.37 17.11
CA GLU A 49 -9.34 8.41 18.04
C GLU A 49 -10.17 8.41 19.33
N TYR A 50 -11.49 8.26 19.19
CA TYR A 50 -12.42 8.30 20.31
C TYR A 50 -13.40 7.15 20.24
N PHE A 51 -13.59 6.51 21.40
CA PHE A 51 -14.55 5.45 21.60
C PHE A 51 -15.48 5.86 22.75
N GLN A 52 -16.75 6.10 22.44
CA GLN A 52 -17.75 6.49 23.43
C GLN A 52 -18.88 5.47 23.43
N ILE A 53 -19.12 4.87 24.60
CA ILE A 53 -20.26 3.99 24.84
C ILE A 53 -21.34 4.85 25.48
N ASP A 54 -22.52 4.93 24.87
CA ASP A 54 -23.69 5.50 25.52
C ASP A 54 -24.44 4.38 26.26
N PRO A 55 -24.40 4.37 27.62
CA PRO A 55 -25.02 3.32 28.42
C PRO A 55 -26.55 3.34 28.37
N ALA A 56 -27.18 4.44 27.94
CA ALA A 56 -28.64 4.54 27.86
C ALA A 56 -29.21 3.96 26.55
N SER A 57 -28.42 3.96 25.48
CA SER A 57 -28.84 3.53 24.14
C SER A 57 -28.09 2.31 23.62
N GLU A 58 -27.24 1.69 24.44
CA GLU A 58 -26.31 0.59 24.10
C GLU A 58 -25.52 0.84 22.80
N THR A 59 -25.37 2.11 22.40
CA THR A 59 -24.78 2.48 21.12
C THR A 59 -23.31 2.82 21.31
N VAL A 60 -22.46 2.29 20.43
CA VAL A 60 -21.03 2.56 20.41
C VAL A 60 -20.73 3.56 19.32
N TYR A 61 -20.14 4.69 19.70
CA TYR A 61 -19.66 5.72 18.79
C TYR A 61 -18.16 5.58 18.62
N ARG A 62 -17.70 5.43 17.38
CA ARG A 62 -16.27 5.41 17.03
C ARG A 62 -15.98 6.62 16.16
N GLN A 63 -15.05 7.46 16.58
CA GLN A 63 -14.55 8.56 15.76
C GLN A 63 -13.20 8.14 15.16
N TRP A 64 -13.11 8.15 13.84
CA TRP A 64 -11.89 7.87 13.10
C TRP A 64 -11.08 9.17 12.86
N THR A 65 -9.77 9.03 12.61
CA THR A 65 -8.78 10.13 12.43
C THR A 65 -9.14 11.20 11.40
N TYR A 66 -10.09 10.93 10.50
CA TYR A 66 -10.57 11.88 9.49
C TYR A 66 -11.95 12.46 9.80
N GLY A 67 -12.40 12.39 11.06
CA GLY A 67 -13.69 12.92 11.50
C GLY A 67 -14.90 12.06 11.12
N THR A 68 -14.68 10.90 10.50
CA THR A 68 -15.74 9.93 10.23
C THR A 68 -16.23 9.36 11.56
N VAL A 69 -17.46 9.70 11.95
CA VAL A 69 -18.11 9.12 13.12
C VAL A 69 -18.97 7.96 12.68
N GLU A 70 -18.62 6.77 13.12
CA GLU A 70 -19.38 5.55 12.89
C GLU A 70 -20.22 5.23 14.14
N LYS A 71 -21.53 5.11 13.95
CA LYS A 71 -22.43 4.58 14.99
C LYS A 71 -22.53 3.09 14.79
N VAL A 72 -22.08 2.32 15.76
CA VAL A 72 -22.21 0.87 15.75
C VAL A 72 -23.22 0.48 16.83
N THR A 73 -24.37 -0.01 16.38
CA THR A 73 -25.29 -0.75 17.24
C THR A 73 -24.74 -2.17 17.34
N PRO A 74 -24.34 -2.64 18.53
CA PRO A 74 -23.78 -3.98 18.68
C PRO A 74 -24.89 -5.00 18.40
N GLU A 75 -24.93 -5.53 17.18
CA GLU A 75 -25.75 -6.71 16.89
C GLU A 75 -25.04 -7.90 17.53
N LYS A 76 -25.56 -8.33 18.68
CA LYS A 76 -25.07 -9.43 19.53
C LYS A 76 -23.90 -9.04 20.45
N THR A 77 -24.26 -8.80 21.70
CA THR A 77 -23.39 -8.89 22.88
C THR A 77 -22.70 -10.26 22.89
N ILE A 78 -21.47 -10.35 22.39
CA ILE A 78 -20.54 -11.39 22.84
C ILE A 78 -20.03 -10.86 24.17
N ILE A 79 -20.70 -11.27 25.24
CA ILE A 79 -20.14 -11.19 26.58
C ILE A 79 -18.84 -12.00 26.50
N MET A 80 -17.68 -11.34 26.51
CA MET A 80 -16.43 -12.01 26.88
C MET A 80 -16.58 -12.35 28.36
N GLY A 81 -17.17 -13.52 28.60
CA GLY A 81 -17.25 -14.17 29.90
C GLY A 81 -15.99 -14.97 30.13
N GLU A 82 -15.39 -14.68 31.29
CA GLU A 82 -14.32 -15.39 32.04
C GLU A 82 -12.88 -15.37 31.49
#